data_AF-A0A813LH58-F1
#
_entry.id   AF-A0A813LH58-F1
#
_cell.length_a   1.000
_cell.length_b   1.000
_cell.length_c   1.000
_cell.angle_alpha   90.00
_cell.angle_beta   90.00
_cell.angle_gamma   90.00
#
_symmetry.space_group_name_H-M   'P 1'
#
loop_
_entity.id
_entity.type
_entity.pdbx_description
1 polymer ?
#
loop_
_entity_poly.entity_id
_entity_poly.type
_entity_poly.pdbx_seq_one_letter_code
_entity_poly.pdbx_strand_id
1 'polypeptide(L)'
;MVPDHWIMQQDMTNLHSLTVDRPSDIHGASNYVVPILGSDGKPAAYVWLLDSSDDHCLGKTGWGCVYPDQVKWFRDTAKRLKEEDGRVVPGIMFHHIPLDEVNTAWNNLSIEINGSRGEPVCCASVNTGLFDAILEAGNIWGVFHGHDHNNDFVALYKGVHLGFGRKSGYGGYGGDVASQRGSRIFELRQGADGTVSWETWIREEAGARVEQQKLSFRLPGPAACCGTIELNQEYISGLFERRLEEGSSSLEEDRRACRAQDDAGACRRAAGQEQAISV
;
A
#
# COMPACT_ATOMS: atom_id res chain seq x y z
N MET A 1 -11.87 -14.80 -23.85
CA MET A 1 -11.69 -15.04 -22.40
C MET A 1 -10.37 -14.40 -22.03
N VAL A 2 -10.36 -13.49 -21.07
CA VAL A 2 -9.11 -12.90 -20.57
C VAL A 2 -8.47 -13.93 -19.65
N PRO A 3 -7.19 -14.30 -19.84
CA PRO A 3 -6.51 -15.26 -18.95
C PRO A 3 -6.50 -14.76 -17.51
N ASP A 4 -6.49 -15.69 -16.55
CA ASP A 4 -6.19 -15.35 -15.17
C ASP A 4 -4.82 -14.66 -15.10
N HIS A 5 -4.74 -13.61 -14.28
CA HIS A 5 -3.53 -12.82 -14.05
C HIS A 5 -2.95 -12.18 -15.31
N TRP A 6 -3.79 -11.87 -16.31
CA TRP A 6 -3.34 -11.32 -17.59
C TRP A 6 -2.44 -10.08 -17.45
N ILE A 7 -2.68 -9.21 -16.46
CA ILE A 7 -1.82 -8.02 -16.23
C ILE A 7 -0.39 -8.44 -15.89
N MET A 8 -0.21 -9.47 -15.07
CA MET A 8 1.12 -10.00 -14.74
C MET A 8 1.76 -10.65 -15.96
N GLN A 9 0.99 -11.41 -16.72
CA GLN A 9 1.48 -11.99 -17.96
C GLN A 9 1.92 -10.93 -18.97
N GLN A 10 1.20 -9.79 -19.06
CA GLN A 10 1.63 -8.66 -19.89
C GLN A 10 2.89 -8.01 -19.34
N ASP A 11 2.97 -7.74 -18.03
CA ASP A 11 4.14 -7.09 -17.43
C ASP A 11 5.42 -7.91 -17.66
N MET A 12 5.33 -9.23 -17.49
CA MET A 12 6.42 -10.19 -17.72
C MET A 12 6.97 -10.20 -19.16
N THR A 13 6.25 -9.61 -20.13
CA THR A 13 6.77 -9.47 -21.51
C THR A 13 7.77 -8.32 -21.67
N ASN A 14 7.90 -7.43 -20.69
CA ASN A 14 8.79 -6.27 -20.76
C ASN A 14 10.25 -6.66 -20.47
N LEU A 15 11.19 -6.07 -21.22
CA LEU A 15 12.63 -6.41 -21.24
C LEU A 15 13.34 -6.37 -19.87
N HIS A 16 12.78 -5.66 -18.89
CA HIS A 16 13.36 -5.49 -17.56
C HIS A 16 12.38 -5.81 -16.43
N SER A 17 11.26 -6.49 -16.74
CA SER A 17 10.34 -6.93 -15.69
C SER A 17 11.03 -8.00 -14.83
N LEU A 18 10.90 -7.83 -13.52
CA LEU A 18 11.25 -8.84 -12.51
C LEU A 18 9.99 -9.49 -11.92
N THR A 19 8.83 -9.23 -12.52
CA THR A 19 7.56 -9.80 -12.10
C THR A 19 7.58 -11.29 -12.32
N VAL A 20 7.09 -12.02 -11.33
CA VAL A 20 6.87 -13.45 -11.42
C VAL A 20 5.44 -13.70 -10.95
N ASP A 21 4.73 -14.59 -11.64
CA ASP A 21 3.45 -15.10 -11.15
C ASP A 21 3.66 -15.87 -9.83
N ARG A 22 2.58 -16.20 -9.14
CA ARG A 22 2.63 -17.00 -7.91
C ARG A 22 3.12 -18.43 -8.15
N PRO A 23 3.65 -19.11 -7.11
CA PRO A 23 3.61 -20.57 -7.01
C PRO A 23 2.19 -21.09 -7.27
N SER A 24 2.05 -22.20 -8.01
CA SER A 24 0.74 -22.67 -8.50
C SER A 24 -0.24 -23.11 -7.40
N ASP A 25 0.22 -23.28 -6.16
CA ASP A 25 -0.50 -23.89 -5.04
C ASP A 25 -0.94 -22.92 -3.94
N ILE A 26 -0.77 -21.61 -4.12
CA ILE A 26 -1.15 -20.59 -3.12
C ILE A 26 -2.04 -19.51 -3.71
N HIS A 27 -2.91 -18.81 -2.96
CA HIS A 27 -3.81 -17.74 -3.46
C HIS A 27 -3.09 -16.56 -4.16
N GLY A 28 -3.85 -15.82 -4.98
CA GLY A 28 -3.41 -14.55 -5.60
C GLY A 28 -2.64 -14.70 -6.92
N ALA A 29 -2.04 -13.61 -7.40
CA ALA A 29 -1.32 -13.53 -8.68
C ALA A 29 0.16 -13.15 -8.54
N SER A 30 0.51 -12.33 -7.54
CA SER A 30 1.84 -11.71 -7.42
C SER A 30 2.48 -12.06 -6.08
N ASN A 31 2.89 -13.31 -5.92
CA ASN A 31 3.59 -13.80 -4.72
C ASN A 31 5.00 -14.25 -5.08
N TYR A 32 5.97 -13.35 -4.91
CA TYR A 32 7.35 -13.63 -5.29
C TYR A 32 8.34 -12.79 -4.48
N VAL A 33 9.61 -13.18 -4.57
CA VAL A 33 10.71 -12.52 -3.88
C VAL A 33 11.82 -12.22 -4.87
N VAL A 34 12.33 -10.98 -4.84
CA VAL A 34 13.41 -10.52 -5.73
C VAL A 34 14.65 -10.23 -4.89
N PRO A 35 15.81 -10.85 -5.20
CA PRO A 35 17.06 -10.52 -4.53
C PRO A 35 17.61 -9.18 -5.03
N ILE A 36 18.01 -8.32 -4.10
CA ILE A 36 18.91 -7.20 -4.38
C ILE A 36 20.32 -7.68 -4.07
N LEU A 37 21.14 -7.82 -5.11
CA LEU A 37 22.50 -8.33 -4.98
C LEU A 37 23.46 -7.24 -4.46
N GLY A 38 24.33 -7.63 -3.54
CA GLY A 38 25.44 -6.81 -3.08
C GLY A 38 26.62 -6.84 -4.05
N SER A 39 27.67 -6.11 -3.69
CA SER A 39 28.92 -6.02 -4.46
C SER A 39 29.66 -7.36 -4.61
N ASP A 40 29.40 -8.32 -3.72
CA ASP A 40 29.94 -9.69 -3.75
C ASP A 40 29.09 -10.69 -4.54
N GLY A 41 28.01 -10.21 -5.18
CA GLY A 41 27.06 -11.03 -5.94
C GLY A 41 26.09 -11.84 -5.07
N LYS A 42 26.11 -11.67 -3.75
CA LYS A 42 25.18 -12.35 -2.83
C LYS A 42 23.99 -11.44 -2.48
N PRO A 43 22.83 -12.00 -2.07
CA PRO A 43 21.69 -11.21 -1.64
C PRO A 43 22.04 -10.28 -0.45
N ALA A 44 21.94 -8.97 -0.67
CA ALA A 44 22.11 -7.94 0.34
C ALA A 44 20.77 -7.59 1.00
N ALA A 45 19.69 -7.63 0.23
CA ALA A 45 18.32 -7.50 0.71
C ALA A 45 17.35 -8.27 -0.20
N TYR A 46 16.13 -8.47 0.27
CA TYR A 46 15.02 -9.03 -0.52
C TYR A 46 13.87 -8.05 -0.67
N VAL A 47 13.23 -8.03 -1.84
CA VAL A 47 11.94 -7.37 -2.05
C VAL A 47 10.87 -8.45 -2.10
N TRP A 48 9.93 -8.40 -1.17
CA TRP A 48 8.85 -9.37 -1.05
C TRP A 48 7.56 -8.76 -1.59
N LEU A 49 6.91 -9.46 -2.53
CA LEU A 49 5.65 -9.04 -3.12
C LEU A 49 4.62 -10.10 -2.76
N LEU A 50 3.53 -9.67 -2.12
CA LEU A 50 2.42 -10.54 -1.77
C LEU A 50 1.11 -9.95 -2.30
N ASP A 51 0.24 -10.82 -2.79
CA ASP A 51 -1.10 -10.44 -3.22
C ASP A 51 -2.05 -10.44 -2.02
N SER A 52 -2.56 -9.27 -1.65
CA SER A 52 -3.55 -9.13 -0.57
C SER A 52 -4.99 -9.36 -1.04
N SER A 53 -5.21 -9.86 -2.25
CA SER A 53 -6.52 -9.98 -2.90
C SER A 53 -7.24 -8.63 -3.01
N ASP A 54 -8.54 -8.67 -3.33
CA ASP A 54 -9.39 -7.48 -3.51
C ASP A 54 -10.32 -7.29 -2.31
N ASP A 55 -11.26 -8.20 -2.13
CA ASP A 55 -12.27 -8.14 -1.07
C ASP A 55 -12.57 -9.53 -0.48
N HIS A 56 -13.50 -9.58 0.46
CA HIS A 56 -14.08 -10.79 1.04
C HIS A 56 -13.05 -11.80 1.58
N CYS A 57 -12.03 -11.33 2.30
CA CYS A 57 -11.03 -12.22 2.90
C CYS A 57 -11.70 -13.34 3.71
N LEU A 58 -11.42 -14.60 3.32
CA LEU A 58 -11.99 -15.80 3.95
C LEU A 58 -13.53 -15.76 4.04
N GLY A 59 -14.19 -15.14 3.07
CA GLY A 59 -15.64 -14.99 3.01
C GLY A 59 -16.22 -13.94 3.96
N LYS A 60 -15.40 -13.16 4.67
CA LYS A 60 -15.87 -12.06 5.51
C LYS A 60 -15.95 -10.76 4.72
N THR A 61 -17.10 -10.07 4.81
CA THR A 61 -17.30 -8.74 4.22
C THR A 61 -16.19 -7.77 4.62
N GLY A 62 -15.72 -6.98 3.65
CA GLY A 62 -14.61 -6.04 3.79
C GLY A 62 -13.50 -6.32 2.78
N TRP A 63 -12.35 -5.67 2.98
CA TRP A 63 -11.19 -5.79 2.12
C TRP A 63 -10.50 -7.16 2.23
N GLY A 64 -9.79 -7.52 1.16
CA GLY A 64 -8.98 -8.73 1.06
C GLY A 64 -7.87 -8.82 2.11
N CYS A 65 -7.16 -9.94 2.08
CA CYS A 65 -6.03 -10.21 2.95
C CYS A 65 -4.99 -11.06 2.21
N VAL A 66 -3.79 -11.14 2.78
CA VAL A 66 -2.85 -12.21 2.46
C VAL A 66 -3.35 -13.50 3.10
N TYR A 67 -3.70 -14.50 2.30
CA TYR A 67 -4.34 -15.73 2.76
C TYR A 67 -3.39 -16.63 3.57
N PRO A 68 -3.92 -17.54 4.41
CA PRO A 68 -3.09 -18.40 5.27
C PRO A 68 -2.05 -19.25 4.53
N ASP A 69 -2.32 -19.69 3.31
CA ASP A 69 -1.37 -20.43 2.47
C ASP A 69 -0.23 -19.54 1.95
N GLN A 70 -0.50 -18.27 1.62
CA GLN A 70 0.51 -17.27 1.31
C GLN A 70 1.36 -16.93 2.55
N VAL A 71 0.76 -16.84 3.74
CA VAL A 71 1.50 -16.67 5.01
C VAL A 71 2.40 -17.88 5.28
N LYS A 72 1.91 -19.10 5.05
CA LYS A 72 2.71 -20.32 5.14
C LYS A 72 3.85 -20.30 4.13
N TRP A 73 3.57 -19.93 2.88
CA TRP A 73 4.59 -19.77 1.83
C TRP A 73 5.67 -18.77 2.22
N PHE A 74 5.29 -17.63 2.80
CA PHE A 74 6.25 -16.65 3.32
C PHE A 74 7.17 -17.28 4.38
N ARG A 75 6.61 -17.98 5.38
CA ARG A 75 7.41 -18.67 6.42
C ARG A 75 8.38 -19.68 5.83
N ASP A 76 7.88 -20.53 4.94
CA ASP A 76 8.69 -21.59 4.31
C ASP A 76 9.79 -21.00 3.42
N THR A 77 9.47 -19.95 2.67
CA THR A 77 10.41 -19.23 1.80
C THR A 77 11.47 -18.50 2.63
N ALA A 78 11.08 -17.80 3.70
CA ALA A 78 12.02 -17.11 4.57
C ALA A 78 12.99 -18.08 5.25
N LYS A 79 12.49 -19.25 5.70
CA LYS A 79 13.32 -20.33 6.24
C LYS A 79 14.31 -20.85 5.19
N ARG A 80 13.82 -21.18 3.98
CA ARG A 80 14.66 -21.68 2.89
C ARG A 80 15.75 -20.68 2.51
N LEU A 81 15.41 -19.40 2.32
CA LEU A 81 16.39 -18.36 1.98
C LEU A 81 17.44 -18.20 3.08
N LYS A 82 17.05 -18.24 4.36
CA LYS A 82 18.00 -18.21 5.48
C LYS A 82 18.99 -19.38 5.44
N GLU A 83 18.52 -20.58 5.07
CA GLU A 83 19.36 -21.77 4.94
C GLU A 83 20.31 -21.66 3.73
N GLU A 84 19.81 -21.19 2.58
CA GLU A 84 20.59 -20.97 1.35
C GLU A 84 21.66 -19.87 1.52
N ASP A 85 21.30 -18.76 2.16
CA ASP A 85 22.19 -17.61 2.37
C ASP A 85 23.15 -17.83 3.55
N GLY A 86 22.88 -18.81 4.41
CA GLY A 86 23.62 -19.08 5.65
C GLY A 86 23.47 -17.99 6.71
N ARG A 87 22.58 -17.01 6.52
CA ARG A 87 22.29 -15.90 7.43
C ARG A 87 20.89 -15.37 7.20
N VAL A 88 20.40 -14.54 8.12
CA VAL A 88 19.18 -13.75 7.89
C VAL A 88 19.53 -12.58 6.96
N VAL A 89 18.97 -12.56 5.76
CA VAL A 89 19.03 -11.42 4.84
C VAL A 89 17.73 -10.63 5.01
N PRO A 90 17.82 -9.33 5.32
CA PRO A 90 16.64 -8.51 5.54
C PRO A 90 15.94 -8.15 4.22
N GLY A 91 14.73 -7.61 4.30
CA GLY A 91 13.97 -7.19 3.13
C GLY A 91 12.87 -6.19 3.41
N ILE A 92 12.25 -5.72 2.34
CA ILE A 92 11.07 -4.85 2.37
C ILE A 92 9.92 -5.60 1.69
N MET A 93 8.76 -5.60 2.34
CA MET A 93 7.57 -6.25 1.85
C MET A 93 6.57 -5.24 1.30
N PHE A 94 5.92 -5.60 0.20
CA PHE A 94 4.85 -4.83 -0.42
C PHE A 94 3.62 -5.70 -0.62
N HIS A 95 2.47 -5.20 -0.23
CA HIS A 95 1.15 -5.71 -0.62
C HIS A 95 0.15 -4.56 -0.60
N HIS A 96 -0.96 -4.68 -1.33
CA HIS A 96 -1.83 -3.53 -1.60
C HIS A 96 -2.62 -3.08 -0.36
N ILE A 97 -3.35 -4.00 0.28
CA ILE A 97 -4.28 -3.71 1.38
C ILE A 97 -3.52 -3.67 2.71
N PRO A 98 -3.67 -2.63 3.55
CA PRO A 98 -2.96 -2.49 4.82
C PRO A 98 -3.18 -3.62 5.82
N LEU A 99 -2.13 -3.95 6.58
CA LEU A 99 -2.24 -4.78 7.78
C LEU A 99 -3.04 -4.09 8.89
N ASP A 100 -3.74 -4.87 9.73
CA ASP A 100 -4.45 -4.37 10.92
C ASP A 100 -3.52 -3.63 11.90
N GLU A 101 -2.26 -4.05 11.95
CA GLU A 101 -1.24 -3.46 12.78
C GLU A 101 -0.90 -2.02 12.39
N VAL A 102 -1.16 -1.61 11.14
CA VAL A 102 -1.02 -0.19 10.72
C VAL A 102 -1.99 0.68 11.50
N ASN A 103 -3.26 0.26 11.62
CA ASN A 103 -4.27 0.98 12.38
C ASN A 103 -3.99 0.93 13.89
N THR A 104 -3.47 -0.20 14.39
CA THR A 104 -3.05 -0.32 15.79
C THR A 104 -1.88 0.61 16.11
N ALA A 105 -0.88 0.68 15.23
CA ALA A 105 0.26 1.58 15.37
C ALA A 105 -0.16 3.05 15.34
N TRP A 106 -1.10 3.42 14.45
CA TRP A 106 -1.66 4.77 14.40
C TRP A 106 -2.28 5.20 15.72
N ASN A 107 -3.12 4.34 16.31
CA ASN A 107 -3.87 4.65 17.52
C ASN A 107 -3.04 4.54 18.81
N ASN A 108 -1.82 4.00 18.73
CA ASN A 108 -0.89 4.02 19.85
C ASN A 108 -0.06 5.31 19.85
N LEU A 109 -0.37 6.21 20.79
CA LEU A 109 0.27 7.53 20.90
C LEU A 109 1.77 7.47 21.27
N SER A 110 2.28 6.32 21.76
CA SER A 110 3.71 6.16 22.03
C SER A 110 4.54 5.79 20.79
N ILE A 111 3.89 5.37 19.70
CA ILE A 111 4.57 4.98 18.46
C ILE A 111 4.97 6.23 17.66
N GLU A 112 6.20 6.27 17.17
CA GLU A 112 6.62 7.33 16.25
C GLU A 112 5.97 7.14 14.87
N ILE A 113 5.41 8.22 14.34
CA ILE A 113 4.81 8.26 13.01
C ILE A 113 5.31 9.50 12.28
N ASN A 114 5.81 9.28 11.07
CA ASN A 114 6.31 10.32 10.19
C ASN A 114 5.46 10.36 8.91
N GLY A 115 5.12 11.55 8.43
CA GLY A 115 4.34 11.73 7.20
C GLY A 115 2.89 12.17 7.44
N SER A 116 2.01 11.90 6.48
CA SER A 116 0.63 12.40 6.46
C SER A 116 -0.40 11.29 6.42
N ARG A 117 -1.49 11.49 7.18
CA ARG A 117 -2.69 10.67 7.13
C ARG A 117 -3.86 11.55 6.73
N GLY A 118 -4.27 11.45 5.48
CA GLY A 118 -5.40 12.19 4.93
C GLY A 118 -6.72 11.44 5.02
N GLU A 119 -6.72 10.16 5.40
CA GLU A 119 -7.93 9.33 5.49
C GLU A 119 -7.84 8.19 6.53
N PRO A 120 -8.96 7.55 6.90
CA PRO A 120 -8.97 6.31 7.68
C PRO A 120 -8.09 5.21 7.07
N VAL A 121 -7.56 4.31 7.90
CA VAL A 121 -6.83 3.14 7.38
C VAL A 121 -7.86 2.08 6.97
N CYS A 122 -7.87 1.67 5.70
CA CYS A 122 -8.73 0.60 5.18
C CYS A 122 -8.01 -0.76 5.22
N CYS A 123 -7.71 -1.26 6.42
CA CYS A 123 -7.01 -2.52 6.58
C CYS A 123 -7.84 -3.77 6.23
N ALA A 124 -7.15 -4.91 6.13
CA ALA A 124 -7.75 -6.22 5.84
C ALA A 124 -8.96 -6.53 6.74
N SER A 125 -9.95 -7.26 6.23
CA SER A 125 -11.13 -7.64 7.05
C SER A 125 -10.83 -8.77 8.04
N VAL A 126 -9.75 -9.52 7.82
CA VAL A 126 -9.28 -10.57 8.71
C VAL A 126 -7.76 -10.49 8.86
N ASN A 127 -7.30 -10.38 10.10
CA ASN A 127 -5.91 -10.65 10.43
C ASN A 127 -5.62 -12.15 10.30
N THR A 128 -4.82 -12.52 9.30
CA THR A 128 -4.41 -13.91 9.02
C THR A 128 -3.13 -14.32 9.75
N GLY A 129 -2.52 -13.42 10.54
CA GLY A 129 -1.28 -13.66 11.26
C GLY A 129 -0.02 -13.40 10.42
N LEU A 130 -0.12 -12.64 9.31
CA LEU A 130 1.05 -12.27 8.51
C LEU A 130 2.07 -11.48 9.32
N PHE A 131 1.63 -10.50 10.13
CA PHE A 131 2.55 -9.70 10.93
C PHE A 131 3.29 -10.52 11.99
N ASP A 132 2.61 -11.47 12.64
CA ASP A 132 3.26 -12.39 13.56
C ASP A 132 4.29 -13.27 12.83
N ALA A 133 3.97 -13.76 11.62
CA ALA A 133 4.93 -14.48 10.80
C ALA A 133 6.17 -13.65 10.45
N ILE A 134 5.98 -12.35 10.19
CA ILE A 134 7.08 -11.40 9.92
C ILE A 134 7.99 -11.27 11.15
N LEU A 135 7.40 -11.11 12.35
CA LEU A 135 8.16 -11.03 13.59
C LEU A 135 8.91 -12.33 13.89
N GLU A 136 8.30 -13.49 13.64
CA GLU A 136 8.92 -14.81 13.79
C GLU A 136 10.12 -14.99 12.83
N ALA A 137 9.98 -14.56 11.58
CA ALA A 137 11.04 -14.68 10.58
C ALA A 137 12.21 -13.72 10.83
N GLY A 138 11.93 -12.52 11.35
CA GLY A 138 12.93 -11.52 11.71
C GLY A 138 13.73 -10.97 10.53
N ASN A 139 13.22 -11.12 9.31
CA ASN A 139 13.91 -10.79 8.06
C ASN A 139 13.27 -9.64 7.28
N ILE A 140 12.34 -8.88 7.87
CA ILE A 140 11.65 -7.76 7.22
C ILE A 140 11.91 -6.47 7.99
N TRP A 141 12.42 -5.45 7.31
CA TRP A 141 12.61 -4.10 7.87
C TRP A 141 11.35 -3.26 7.84
N GLY A 142 10.50 -3.48 6.83
CA GLY A 142 9.26 -2.75 6.68
C GLY A 142 8.29 -3.39 5.70
N VAL A 143 7.02 -3.06 5.89
CA VAL A 143 5.87 -3.46 5.08
C VAL A 143 5.18 -2.19 4.58
N PHE A 144 5.06 -2.06 3.26
CA PHE A 144 4.53 -0.86 2.63
C PHE A 144 3.33 -1.16 1.74
N HIS A 145 2.33 -0.28 1.84
CA HIS A 145 1.00 -0.50 1.29
C HIS A 145 0.61 0.57 0.27
N GLY A 146 -0.42 0.23 -0.52
CA GLY A 146 -1.18 1.17 -1.31
C GLY A 146 -2.58 1.34 -0.70
N HIS A 147 -3.60 1.17 -1.54
CA HIS A 147 -5.03 1.19 -1.21
C HIS A 147 -5.56 2.56 -0.74
N ASP A 148 -5.01 3.08 0.35
CA ASP A 148 -5.38 4.38 0.92
C ASP A 148 -4.62 5.50 0.21
N HIS A 149 -5.21 6.05 -0.85
CA HIS A 149 -4.54 6.99 -1.76
C HIS A 149 -4.09 8.31 -1.11
N ASN A 150 -4.72 8.70 0.00
CA ASN A 150 -4.51 9.94 0.74
C ASN A 150 -3.67 9.74 2.01
N ASN A 151 -3.05 8.57 2.18
CA ASN A 151 -2.09 8.29 3.24
C ASN A 151 -0.69 8.10 2.66
N ASP A 152 0.32 8.62 3.35
CA ASP A 152 1.71 8.35 3.02
C ASP A 152 2.60 8.18 4.25
N PHE A 153 2.03 8.04 5.45
CA PHE A 153 2.81 7.96 6.68
C PHE A 153 3.56 6.64 6.84
N VAL A 154 4.54 6.63 7.75
CA VAL A 154 5.27 5.44 8.22
C VAL A 154 5.29 5.43 9.74
N ALA A 155 4.95 4.28 10.32
CA ALA A 155 5.00 4.01 11.76
C ALA A 155 6.06 2.96 12.06
N LEU A 156 6.88 3.16 13.11
CA LEU A 156 7.79 2.13 13.59
C LEU A 156 7.10 1.28 14.66
N TYR A 157 6.60 0.11 14.28
CA TYR A 157 5.82 -0.77 15.15
C TYR A 157 6.55 -2.10 15.39
N LYS A 158 6.86 -2.40 16.66
CA LYS A 158 7.62 -3.61 17.07
C LYS A 158 8.90 -3.86 16.26
N GLY A 159 9.61 -2.79 15.88
CA GLY A 159 10.86 -2.86 15.11
C GLY A 159 10.69 -2.99 13.59
N VAL A 160 9.46 -2.97 13.08
CA VAL A 160 9.14 -3.03 11.64
C VAL A 160 8.49 -1.71 11.21
N HIS A 161 8.93 -1.15 10.09
CA HIS A 161 8.31 0.05 9.50
C HIS A 161 7.02 -0.34 8.78
N LEU A 162 5.88 0.13 9.25
CA LEU A 162 4.58 -0.06 8.62
C LEU A 162 4.15 1.25 7.98
N GLY A 163 4.01 1.30 6.65
CA GLY A 163 3.72 2.56 5.99
C GLY A 163 3.00 2.45 4.66
N PHE A 164 2.81 3.60 4.04
CA PHE A 164 2.15 3.77 2.76
C PHE A 164 3.11 4.35 1.72
N GLY A 165 2.88 4.02 0.45
CA GLY A 165 3.44 4.77 -0.66
C GLY A 165 2.86 6.19 -0.76
N ARG A 166 3.24 6.92 -1.81
CA ARG A 166 2.50 8.11 -2.26
C ARG A 166 1.78 7.73 -3.54
N LYS A 167 0.58 8.30 -3.77
CA LYS A 167 -0.17 8.09 -5.01
C LYS A 167 0.64 8.61 -6.21
N SER A 168 1.12 7.68 -7.05
CA SER A 168 1.87 8.01 -8.27
C SER A 168 0.99 8.26 -9.50
N GLY A 169 -0.17 7.61 -9.57
CA GLY A 169 -1.03 7.61 -10.77
C GLY A 169 -2.06 8.74 -10.81
N TYR A 170 -2.62 8.97 -12.00
CA TYR A 170 -3.72 9.93 -12.22
C TYR A 170 -5.12 9.32 -11.98
N GLY A 171 -5.23 7.99 -11.93
CA GLY A 171 -6.47 7.29 -11.62
C GLY A 171 -6.80 7.28 -10.11
N GLY A 172 -8.02 6.88 -9.75
CA GLY A 172 -8.49 6.79 -8.36
C GLY A 172 -8.78 8.15 -7.71
N TYR A 173 -9.33 8.13 -6.49
CA TYR A 173 -9.77 9.33 -5.77
C TYR A 173 -8.61 10.22 -5.28
N GLY A 174 -8.93 11.48 -4.96
CA GLY A 174 -8.00 12.52 -4.52
C GLY A 174 -8.12 12.85 -3.03
N GLY A 175 -7.51 13.97 -2.65
CA GLY A 175 -7.39 14.44 -1.26
C GLY A 175 -6.14 15.30 -1.10
N ASP A 176 -5.96 15.95 0.04
CA ASP A 176 -4.85 16.90 0.25
C ASP A 176 -3.47 16.26 -0.04
N VAL A 177 -3.25 15.01 0.39
CA VAL A 177 -2.01 14.24 0.15
C VAL A 177 -2.02 13.60 -1.24
N ALA A 178 -3.14 12.99 -1.62
CA ALA A 178 -3.30 12.28 -2.90
C ALA A 178 -3.18 13.20 -4.12
N SER A 179 -3.52 14.48 -3.99
CA SER A 179 -3.40 15.48 -5.06
C SER A 179 -1.96 15.91 -5.31
N GLN A 180 -1.10 15.75 -4.30
CA GLN A 180 0.35 15.94 -4.40
C GLN A 180 0.99 14.61 -4.83
N ARG A 181 0.84 14.27 -6.11
CA ARG A 181 1.34 13.01 -6.67
C ARG A 181 2.84 12.86 -6.46
N GLY A 182 3.26 11.62 -6.30
CA GLY A 182 4.66 11.27 -6.08
C GLY A 182 4.82 9.79 -5.81
N SER A 183 6.02 9.42 -5.39
CA SER A 183 6.38 8.05 -5.04
C SER A 183 7.15 8.03 -3.73
N ARG A 184 7.06 6.89 -3.02
CA ARG A 184 7.98 6.62 -1.92
C ARG A 184 9.26 6.02 -2.49
N ILE A 185 10.39 6.59 -2.12
CA ILE A 185 11.71 6.09 -2.48
C ILE A 185 12.25 5.24 -1.35
N PHE A 186 12.89 4.12 -1.71
CA PHE A 186 13.63 3.25 -0.81
C PHE A 186 15.07 3.24 -1.29
N GLU A 187 15.98 3.73 -0.47
CA GLU A 187 17.40 3.71 -0.78
C GLU A 187 18.11 2.75 0.14
N LEU A 188 18.81 1.77 -0.45
CA LEU A 188 19.62 0.80 0.27
C LEU A 188 21.09 1.11 0.00
N ARG A 189 21.90 1.10 1.06
CA ARG A 189 23.34 1.37 0.98
C ARG A 189 24.11 0.21 1.62
N GLN A 190 25.06 -0.35 0.89
CA GLN A 190 25.98 -1.35 1.41
C GLN A 190 27.27 -0.67 1.90
N GLY A 191 27.59 -0.85 3.18
CA GLY A 191 28.84 -0.42 3.80
C GLY A 191 30.02 -1.30 3.40
N ALA A 192 31.23 -0.82 3.63
CA ALA A 192 32.46 -1.55 3.30
C ALA A 192 32.64 -2.86 4.10
N ASP A 193 31.98 -2.97 5.26
CA ASP A 193 31.93 -4.18 6.09
C ASP A 193 30.80 -5.15 5.69
N GLY A 194 30.08 -4.84 4.60
CA GLY A 194 28.95 -5.62 4.10
C GLY A 194 27.63 -5.35 4.82
N THR A 195 27.59 -4.46 5.82
CA THR A 195 26.34 -4.04 6.46
C THR A 195 25.46 -3.31 5.45
N VAL A 196 24.15 -3.49 5.54
CA VAL A 196 23.19 -2.79 4.67
C VAL A 196 22.33 -1.88 5.54
N SER A 197 22.35 -0.59 5.23
CA SER A 197 21.43 0.39 5.78
C SER A 197 20.39 0.77 4.74
N TRP A 198 19.28 1.34 5.20
CA TRP A 198 18.25 1.86 4.31
C TRP A 198 17.60 3.11 4.88
N GLU A 199 17.05 3.94 3.99
CA GLU A 199 16.23 5.10 4.32
C GLU A 199 15.07 5.22 3.31
N THR A 200 14.03 5.97 3.67
CA THR A 200 12.88 6.20 2.80
C THR A 200 12.35 7.64 2.91
N TRP A 201 11.91 8.20 1.78
CA TRP A 201 11.36 9.55 1.68
C TRP A 201 10.34 9.62 0.54
N ILE A 202 9.65 10.76 0.36
CA ILE A 202 8.75 10.98 -0.77
C ILE A 202 9.44 11.80 -1.86
N ARG A 203 9.30 11.36 -3.12
CA ARG A 203 9.63 12.13 -4.31
C ARG A 203 8.34 12.56 -4.99
N GLU A 204 8.07 13.86 -5.01
CA GLU A 204 6.90 14.40 -5.71
C GLU A 204 7.07 14.33 -7.24
N GLU A 205 5.96 14.41 -7.96
CA GLU A 205 5.90 14.40 -9.42
C GLU A 205 6.80 15.48 -10.06
N ALA A 206 6.85 16.68 -9.45
CA ALA A 206 7.72 17.77 -9.89
C ALA A 206 9.20 17.57 -9.51
N GLY A 207 9.55 16.43 -8.90
CA GLY A 207 10.92 16.06 -8.54
C GLY A 207 11.36 16.51 -7.15
N ALA A 208 10.51 17.16 -6.34
CA ALA A 208 10.87 17.58 -4.98
C ALA A 208 11.10 16.38 -4.05
N ARG A 209 12.18 16.42 -3.24
CA ARG A 209 12.40 15.46 -2.13
C ARG A 209 11.68 16.00 -0.90
N VAL A 210 10.79 15.22 -0.34
CA VAL A 210 10.04 15.55 0.87
C VAL A 210 10.50 14.63 2.00
N GLU A 211 11.19 15.23 2.97
CA GLU A 211 11.52 14.58 4.24
C GLU A 211 10.32 14.63 5.17
N GLN A 212 9.75 13.45 5.42
CA GLN A 212 8.57 13.35 6.24
C GLN A 212 8.91 13.56 7.71
N GLN A 213 8.31 14.58 8.30
CA GLN A 213 8.53 14.94 9.70
C GLN A 213 7.66 14.09 10.62
N LYS A 214 8.12 13.95 11.86
CA LYS A 214 7.35 13.35 12.96
C LYS A 214 6.08 14.15 13.22
N LEU A 215 4.96 13.43 13.31
CA LEU A 215 3.68 14.02 13.69
C LEU A 215 3.70 14.40 15.18
N SER A 216 3.68 15.71 15.45
CA SER A 216 3.68 16.28 16.79
C SER A 216 2.35 16.14 17.52
N PHE A 217 1.25 16.00 16.79
CA PHE A 217 -0.09 15.82 17.33
C PHE A 217 -0.84 14.77 16.51
N ARG A 218 -1.41 13.78 17.20
CA ARG A 218 -2.29 12.76 16.62
C ARG A 218 -3.52 12.65 17.49
N LEU A 219 -4.69 12.74 16.87
CA LEU A 219 -5.92 12.31 17.49
C LEU A 219 -6.09 10.80 17.22
N PRO A 220 -6.28 9.97 18.26
CA PRO A 220 -6.73 8.60 18.03
C PRO A 220 -8.06 8.67 17.28
N GLY A 221 -8.14 7.97 16.15
CA GLY A 221 -9.30 8.00 15.28
C GLY A 221 -10.10 6.72 15.47
N PRO A 222 -11.39 6.78 15.83
CA PRO A 222 -12.22 5.58 15.94
C PRO A 222 -12.53 4.94 14.57
N ALA A 223 -12.33 5.69 13.48
CA ALA A 223 -12.61 5.23 12.13
C ALA A 223 -11.41 4.48 11.55
N ALA A 224 -11.57 3.17 11.46
CA ALA A 224 -10.85 2.31 10.53
C ALA A 224 -11.88 1.71 9.57
N CYS A 225 -11.50 1.57 8.32
CA CYS A 225 -12.34 1.03 7.25
C CYS A 225 -12.20 -0.50 7.13
N CYS A 226 -11.56 -1.12 8.14
CA CYS A 226 -11.32 -2.54 8.21
C CYS A 226 -12.64 -3.28 8.45
N GLY A 227 -13.05 -4.13 7.49
CA GLY A 227 -14.31 -4.88 7.57
C GLY A 227 -15.58 -4.10 7.19
N THR A 228 -15.47 -2.89 6.64
CA THR A 228 -16.64 -2.11 6.17
C THR A 228 -16.41 -1.59 4.76
N ILE A 229 -17.13 -2.15 3.79
CA ILE A 229 -17.20 -1.59 2.43
C ILE A 229 -18.09 -0.33 2.42
N GLU A 230 -19.08 -0.26 3.32
CA GLU A 230 -20.15 0.76 3.32
C GLU A 230 -19.80 2.09 4.03
N LEU A 231 -18.84 2.13 4.97
CA LEU A 231 -18.42 3.39 5.60
C LEU A 231 -17.71 4.34 4.61
N ASN A 232 -17.41 3.87 3.40
CA ASN A 232 -16.54 4.55 2.45
C ASN A 232 -17.21 5.69 1.67
N GLN A 233 -18.55 5.70 1.53
CA GLN A 233 -19.23 6.73 0.73
C GLN A 233 -19.79 7.88 1.57
N GLU A 234 -20.50 7.61 2.66
CA GLU A 234 -21.11 8.68 3.47
C GLU A 234 -20.10 9.36 4.41
N TYR A 235 -19.11 8.63 4.95
CA TYR A 235 -18.13 9.22 5.87
C TYR A 235 -17.09 10.09 5.14
N ILE A 236 -16.67 9.67 3.94
CA ILE A 236 -15.77 10.47 3.07
C ILE A 236 -16.50 11.73 2.56
N SER A 237 -17.78 11.59 2.17
CA SER A 237 -18.60 12.74 1.76
C SER A 237 -18.88 13.70 2.93
N GLY A 238 -19.20 13.18 4.12
CA GLY A 238 -19.53 13.96 5.32
C GLY A 238 -18.34 14.63 6.02
N LEU A 239 -17.09 14.19 5.75
CA LEU A 239 -15.88 14.92 6.15
C LEU A 239 -15.57 16.09 5.21
N PHE A 240 -15.94 15.99 3.93
CA PHE A 240 -15.89 17.10 2.97
C PHE A 240 -16.98 18.15 3.26
N GLU A 241 -18.20 17.72 3.58
CA GLU A 241 -19.32 18.63 3.88
C GLU A 241 -19.03 19.52 5.10
N ARG A 242 -18.42 18.99 6.17
CA ARG A 242 -18.06 19.79 7.36
C ARG A 242 -16.96 20.83 7.14
N ARG A 243 -16.18 20.73 6.05
CA ARG A 243 -15.17 21.74 5.68
C ARG A 243 -15.72 22.76 4.67
N LEU A 244 -16.84 22.45 4.01
CA LEU A 244 -17.54 23.32 3.06
C LEU A 244 -18.73 24.08 3.68
N GLU A 245 -19.29 23.61 4.80
CA GLU A 245 -20.31 24.36 5.55
C GLU A 245 -19.78 25.66 6.18
N GLU A 246 -18.46 25.85 6.26
CA GLU A 246 -17.83 27.16 6.56
C GLU A 246 -17.72 28.07 5.32
N GLY A 247 -18.21 27.64 4.15
CA GLY A 247 -17.97 28.31 2.87
C GLY A 247 -19.02 28.05 1.80
N SER A 248 -20.16 28.75 1.93
CA SER A 248 -21.13 29.09 0.88
C SER A 248 -22.16 28.05 0.45
N SER A 249 -23.39 28.55 0.39
CA SER A 249 -24.64 27.90 0.00
C SER A 249 -24.79 27.77 -1.51
N SER A 250 -25.58 26.78 -1.90
CA SER A 250 -26.18 26.49 -3.21
C SER A 250 -25.36 25.56 -4.11
N LEU A 251 -25.92 24.37 -4.35
CA LEU A 251 -25.91 23.58 -5.60
C LEU A 251 -26.46 22.18 -5.27
N GLU A 252 -27.79 22.05 -5.27
CA GLU A 252 -28.48 20.81 -4.84
C GLU A 252 -29.05 19.96 -6.01
N GLU A 253 -28.64 20.18 -7.26
CA GLU A 253 -29.33 19.56 -8.41
C GLU A 253 -28.56 18.54 -9.27
N ASP A 254 -27.33 18.13 -8.90
CA ASP A 254 -26.55 17.16 -9.70
C ASP A 254 -26.31 15.78 -9.03
N ARG A 255 -27.10 15.47 -7.98
CA ARG A 255 -26.85 14.34 -7.06
C ARG A 255 -27.27 12.93 -7.54
N ARG A 256 -27.46 12.66 -8.85
CA ARG A 256 -28.00 11.35 -9.31
C ARG A 256 -27.30 10.58 -10.42
N ALA A 257 -26.09 10.94 -10.86
CA ALA A 257 -25.51 10.34 -12.08
C ALA A 257 -24.31 9.39 -11.98
N CYS A 258 -23.66 9.13 -10.82
CA CYS A 258 -22.62 8.09 -10.74
C CYS A 258 -23.10 6.94 -9.83
N ARG A 259 -23.25 5.73 -10.40
CA ARG A 259 -23.52 4.50 -9.63
C ARG A 259 -22.24 3.68 -9.46
N ALA A 260 -22.20 2.93 -8.37
CA ALA A 260 -21.02 2.32 -7.73
C ALA A 260 -20.31 1.16 -8.46
N GLN A 261 -20.47 1.02 -9.78
CA GLN A 261 -19.83 -0.08 -10.54
C GLN A 261 -19.11 0.36 -11.82
N ASP A 262 -19.05 1.66 -12.11
CA ASP A 262 -18.44 2.12 -13.35
C ASP A 262 -16.97 2.55 -13.15
N ASP A 263 -16.09 2.04 -14.01
CA ASP A 263 -14.73 2.54 -14.28
C ASP A 263 -14.75 4.07 -14.47
N ALA A 264 -13.73 4.75 -13.94
CA ALA A 264 -13.45 6.19 -14.06
C ALA A 264 -13.59 6.79 -15.48
N GLY A 265 -13.65 5.99 -16.54
CA GLY A 265 -14.07 6.39 -17.88
C GLY A 265 -15.53 6.85 -18.03
N ALA A 266 -16.46 6.38 -17.18
CA ALA A 266 -17.89 6.66 -17.33
C ALA A 266 -18.32 8.03 -16.81
N CYS A 267 -17.79 8.50 -15.67
CA CYS A 267 -18.16 9.82 -15.12
C CYS A 267 -17.66 10.99 -16.01
N ARG A 268 -16.72 10.77 -16.95
CA ARG A 268 -16.27 11.79 -17.92
C ARG A 268 -17.27 12.12 -19.02
N ARG A 269 -18.22 11.22 -19.33
CA ARG A 269 -19.25 11.47 -20.37
C ARG A 269 -20.50 12.17 -19.83
N ALA A 270 -20.71 12.18 -18.51
CA ALA A 270 -21.87 12.79 -17.87
C ALA A 270 -21.68 14.30 -17.57
N ALA A 271 -20.44 14.74 -17.34
CA ALA A 271 -20.10 16.16 -17.16
C ALA A 271 -19.74 16.78 -18.51
N GLY A 272 -20.75 17.20 -19.29
CA GLY A 272 -20.61 17.72 -20.66
C GLY A 272 -19.64 18.88 -20.85
N GLN A 273 -18.34 18.59 -20.89
CA GLN A 273 -17.29 19.47 -21.39
C GLN A 273 -16.59 18.81 -22.58
N GLU A 274 -17.32 18.67 -23.68
CA GLU A 274 -16.72 18.96 -24.98
C GLU A 274 -16.56 20.48 -25.08
N GLN A 275 -15.36 21.00 -24.82
CA GLN A 275 -14.85 22.14 -25.61
C GLN A 275 -13.35 21.97 -25.83
N ALA A 276 -13.02 21.81 -27.10
CA ALA A 276 -11.68 21.78 -27.66
C ALA A 276 -10.86 23.01 -27.26
N ILE A 277 -9.55 22.83 -27.02
CA ILE A 277 -8.50 23.66 -27.62
C ILE A 277 -7.30 22.75 -27.96
N SER A 278 -6.77 23.02 -29.15
CA SER A 278 -5.69 22.37 -29.88
C SER A 278 -4.28 22.77 -29.45
N VAL A 279 -3.33 21.87 -29.74
CA VAL A 279 -1.85 21.96 -29.80
C VAL A 279 -1.13 22.02 -28.46
#